data_AF-A0A926CM80-F1
#
_entry.id   AF-A0A926CM80-F1
#
_cell.length_a   1.000
_cell.length_b   1.000
_cell.length_c   1.000
_cell.angle_alpha   90.00
_cell.angle_beta   90.00
_cell.angle_gamma   90.00
#
_symmetry.space_group_name_H-M   'P 1'
#
loop_
_entity.id
_entity.type
_entity.pdbx_description
1 polymer ?
#
loop_
_entity_poly.entity_id
_entity_poly.type
_entity_poly.pdbx_seq_one_letter_code
_entity_poly.pdbx_strand_id
1 'polypeptide(L)'
;IFVVSFHHIGRELTGIAEATAFARLQSLQDSENRNSSSDELTLSSAEPFVFTYQTEVDKVASAFDQWLDDALTIALKAFGDRL
;
A
#
# COMPACT_ATOMS: atom_id res chain seq x y z
N ILE A 1 10.43 3.47 -1.16
CA ILE A 1 9.98 2.09 -0.84
C ILE A 1 8.46 2.06 -0.98
N PHE A 2 7.91 1.05 -1.65
CA PHE A 2 6.46 0.82 -1.75
C PHE A 2 6.14 -0.54 -1.13
N VAL A 3 5.12 -0.58 -0.28
CA VAL A 3 4.76 -1.77 0.52
C VAL A 3 3.27 -2.02 0.38
N VAL A 4 2.90 -3.26 0.05
CA VAL A 4 1.53 -3.75 0.17
C VAL A 4 1.48 -4.68 1.38
N SER A 5 0.61 -4.35 2.34
CA SER A 5 0.41 -5.11 3.57
C SER A 5 -0.92 -5.87 3.51
N PHE A 6 -0.86 -7.19 3.66
CA PHE A 6 -2.05 -8.05 3.74
C PHE A 6 -2.37 -8.38 5.19
N HIS A 7 -3.63 -8.23 5.58
CA HIS A 7 -4.07 -8.49 6.94
C HIS A 7 -5.49 -9.04 6.97
N HIS A 8 -5.77 -9.88 7.96
CA HIS A 8 -7.12 -10.38 8.21
C HIS A 8 -7.96 -9.31 8.92
N ILE A 9 -9.26 -9.27 8.61
CA ILE A 9 -10.21 -8.31 9.18
C ILE A 9 -11.25 -9.05 10.02
N GLY A 10 -11.40 -8.63 11.27
CA GLY A 10 -12.43 -9.10 12.19
C GLY A 10 -11.88 -9.74 13.47
N ARG A 11 -12.77 -10.00 14.43
CA ARG A 11 -12.42 -10.67 15.70
C ARG A 11 -12.33 -12.19 15.56
N GLU A 12 -12.90 -12.74 14.49
CA GLU A 12 -12.98 -14.17 14.20
C GLU A 12 -12.47 -14.41 12.77
N LEU A 13 -12.01 -15.63 12.48
CA LEU A 13 -11.54 -16.03 11.15
C LEU A 13 -12.71 -16.15 10.15
N THR A 14 -13.24 -14.99 9.75
CA THR A 14 -14.31 -14.83 8.76
C THR A 14 -13.90 -15.25 7.35
N GLY A 15 -12.59 -15.40 7.10
CA GLY A 15 -12.05 -15.66 5.77
C GLY A 15 -12.04 -14.42 4.86
N ILE A 16 -12.14 -13.22 5.44
CA ILE A 16 -12.01 -11.93 4.75
C ILE A 16 -10.61 -11.36 5.04
N ALA A 17 -9.92 -10.93 4.00
CA ALA A 17 -8.61 -10.28 4.09
C ALA A 17 -8.64 -8.94 3.37
N GLU A 18 -7.79 -8.02 3.84
CA GLU A 18 -7.58 -6.71 3.26
C GLU A 18 -6.11 -6.49 2.90
N ALA A 19 -5.89 -5.77 1.81
CA ALA A 19 -4.60 -5.23 1.45
C ALA A 19 -4.61 -3.70 1.54
N THR A 20 -3.55 -3.13 2.11
CA THR A 20 -3.34 -1.67 2.17
C THR A 20 -1.96 -1.34 1.62
N ALA A 21 -1.88 -0.29 0.81
CA ALA A 21 -0.62 0.15 0.21
C ALA A 21 -0.05 1.37 0.94
N PHE A 22 1.26 1.37 1.13
CA PHE A 22 2.03 2.44 1.76
C PHE A 22 3.27 2.76 0.93
N ALA A 23 3.67 4.02 0.94
CA ALA A 23 4.90 4.48 0.34
C ALA A 23 5.74 5.26 1.35
N ARG A 24 7.05 5.04 1.28
CA ARG A 24 8.04 5.84 2.00
C ARG A 24 8.98 6.48 0.99
N LEU A 25 9.05 7.81 1.07
CA LEU A 25 10.11 8.59 0.43
C LEU A 25 11.42 8.39 1.19
N GLN A 26 12.50 8.13 0.46
CA GLN A 26 13.86 8.20 0.99
C GLN A 26 14.66 9.09 0.06
N SER A 27 15.21 10.19 0.58
CA SER A 27 16.20 10.98 -0.16
C SER A 27 17.56 10.31 -0.09
N LEU A 28 18.34 10.37 -1.18
CA LEU A 28 19.73 9.89 -1.19
C LEU A 28 20.61 10.68 -0.20
N GLN A 29 20.27 11.95 0.10
CA GLN A 29 20.97 12.78 1.07
C GLN A 29 20.70 12.38 2.54
N ASP A 30 19.58 11.71 2.82
CA ASP A 30 19.23 11.25 4.17
C ASP A 30 20.01 9.99 4.59
N SER A 31 20.77 9.39 3.67
CA SER A 31 21.54 8.16 3.95
C SER A 31 22.79 8.41 4.81
N GLU A 32 23.31 9.64 4.85
CA GLU A 32 24.55 9.98 5.58
C GLU A 32 24.30 10.68 6.93
N ASN A 33 23.09 11.19 7.19
CA ASN A 33 22.78 11.94 8.41
C ASN A 33 21.64 11.26 9.18
N ARG A 34 21.97 10.28 10.02
CA ARG A 34 21.00 9.53 10.85
C ARG A 34 20.48 10.38 12.03
N ASN A 35 19.82 11.49 11.74
CA ASN A 35 19.05 12.25 12.73
C ASN A 35 17.69 12.65 12.16
N SER A 36 16.72 11.75 12.39
CA SER A 36 15.37 12.08 12.88
C SER A 36 14.55 13.13 12.13
N SER A 37 14.23 12.90 10.86
CA SER A 37 13.01 13.43 10.25
C SER A 37 12.25 12.34 9.51
N SER A 38 11.34 11.70 10.25
CA SER A 38 10.18 10.91 9.78
C SER A 38 10.42 9.94 8.61
N ASP A 39 10.83 8.73 8.97
CA ASP A 39 10.70 7.50 8.19
C ASP A 39 9.21 7.09 8.00
N GLU A 40 8.33 8.05 7.75
CA GLU A 40 6.89 7.86 7.84
C GLU A 40 6.34 7.23 6.56
N LEU A 41 5.80 6.03 6.72
CA LEU A 41 5.01 5.38 5.68
C LEU A 41 3.72 6.19 5.49
N THR A 42 3.55 6.72 4.29
CA THR A 42 2.32 7.44 3.90
C THR A 42 1.37 6.46 3.22
N LEU A 43 0.09 6.52 3.58
CA LEU A 43 -0.96 5.74 2.92
C LEU A 43 -1.01 6.07 1.43
N SER A 44 -1.00 5.04 0.58
CA SER A 44 -0.98 5.19 -0.88
C SER A 44 -2.18 4.53 -1.55
N SER A 45 -3.01 3.78 -0.84
CA SER A 45 -4.29 3.28 -1.35
C SER A 45 -5.43 4.19 -0.88
N ALA A 46 -6.32 4.59 -1.80
CA ALA A 46 -7.52 5.38 -1.45
C ALA A 46 -8.50 4.60 -0.56
N GLU A 47 -8.68 3.31 -0.86
CA GLU A 47 -9.47 2.35 -0.10
C GLU A 47 -8.67 1.03 0.03
N PRO A 48 -8.84 0.25 1.11
CA PRO A 48 -8.26 -1.10 1.19
C PRO A 48 -8.82 -2.02 0.10
N PHE A 49 -7.99 -2.94 -0.38
CA PHE A 49 -8.45 -4.00 -1.29
C PHE A 49 -8.96 -5.19 -0.47
N VAL A 50 -10.26 -5.45 -0.52
CA VAL A 50 -10.91 -6.53 0.24
C VAL A 50 -11.13 -7.75 -0.63
N PHE A 51 -10.78 -8.94 -0.14
CA PHE A 51 -11.09 -10.21 -0.79
C PHE A 51 -11.40 -11.32 0.21
N THR A 52 -12.03 -12.38 -0.27
CA THR A 52 -12.36 -13.57 0.55
C THR A 52 -12.07 -14.85 -0.21
N TYR A 53 -11.99 -15.98 0.50
CA TYR A 53 -11.82 -17.31 -0.08
C TYR A 53 -12.96 -17.70 -1.06
N GLN A 54 -14.10 -17.01 -1.01
CA GLN A 54 -15.22 -17.22 -1.93
C GLN A 54 -15.06 -16.48 -3.27
N THR A 55 -14.11 -15.54 -3.37
CA THR A 55 -13.88 -14.77 -4.60
C THR A 55 -13.06 -15.59 -5.58
N GLU A 56 -13.48 -15.66 -6.85
CA GLU A 56 -12.74 -16.33 -7.91
C GLU A 56 -11.36 -15.69 -8.12
N VAL A 57 -10.32 -16.51 -8.24
CA VAL A 57 -8.92 -16.06 -8.33
C VAL A 57 -8.69 -15.08 -9.48
N ASP A 58 -9.24 -15.36 -10.66
CA ASP A 58 -9.06 -14.50 -11.84
C ASP A 58 -9.67 -13.11 -11.64
N LYS A 59 -10.79 -13.03 -10.90
CA LYS A 59 -11.43 -11.77 -10.53
C LYS A 59 -10.61 -11.01 -9.49
N VAL A 60 -10.02 -11.71 -8.52
CA VAL A 60 -9.11 -11.10 -7.53
C VAL A 60 -7.88 -10.53 -8.23
N ALA A 61 -7.25 -11.29 -9.12
CA ALA A 61 -6.04 -10.87 -9.83
C ALA A 61 -6.28 -9.58 -10.64
N SER A 62 -7.29 -9.58 -11.51
CA SER A 62 -7.58 -8.41 -12.35
C SER A 62 -7.97 -7.18 -11.52
N ALA A 63 -8.72 -7.35 -10.43
CA ALA A 63 -9.10 -6.23 -9.58
C ALA A 63 -7.92 -5.72 -8.73
N PHE A 64 -7.05 -6.63 -8.27
CA PHE A 64 -5.86 -6.29 -7.51
C PHE A 64 -4.85 -5.53 -8.36
N ASP A 65 -4.65 -5.92 -9.62
CA ASP A 65 -3.76 -5.21 -10.54
C ASP A 65 -4.21 -3.76 -10.74
N GLN A 66 -5.51 -3.54 -10.98
CA GLN A 66 -6.06 -2.19 -11.12
C GLN A 66 -5.90 -1.37 -9.82
N TRP A 67 -6.19 -1.98 -8.67
CA TRP A 67 -6.01 -1.33 -7.37
C TRP A 67 -4.54 -0.98 -7.09
N LEU A 68 -3.61 -1.84 -7.50
CA LEU A 68 -2.19 -1.63 -7.34
C LEU A 68 -1.69 -0.45 -8.20
N ASP A 69 -2.16 -0.36 -9.44
CA ASP A 69 -1.86 0.75 -10.34
C ASP A 69 -2.35 2.10 -9.78
N ASP A 70 -3.56 2.12 -9.22
CA ASP A 70 -4.12 3.30 -8.56
C ASP A 70 -3.27 3.70 -7.34
N ALA A 71 -2.88 2.71 -6.52
CA ALA A 71 -2.08 2.97 -5.33
C ALA A 71 -0.66 3.46 -5.66
N LEU A 72 -0.04 2.92 -6.71
CA LEU A 72 1.25 3.38 -7.21
C LEU A 72 1.15 4.80 -7.77
N THR A 73 0.07 5.12 -8.49
CA THR A 73 -0.18 6.45 -9.02
C THR A 73 -0.26 7.49 -7.90
N ILE A 74 -0.96 7.19 -6.81
CA ILE A 74 -1.03 8.05 -5.63
C ILE A 74 0.36 8.23 -4.99
N ALA A 75 1.11 7.14 -4.81
CA ALA A 75 2.45 7.20 -4.24
C ALA A 75 3.41 8.06 -5.07
N LEU A 76 3.40 7.89 -6.40
CA LEU A 76 4.25 8.64 -7.32
C LEU A 76 3.86 10.11 -7.39
N LYS A 77 2.56 10.42 -7.38
CA LYS A 77 2.08 11.80 -7.32
C LYS A 77 2.52 12.48 -6.03
N ALA A 78 2.33 11.82 -4.89
CA ALA A 78 2.78 12.35 -3.59
C ALA A 78 4.30 12.54 -3.52
N PHE A 79 5.07 11.73 -4.23
CA PHE A 79 6.51 11.92 -4.40
C PHE A 79 6.81 13.16 -5.25
N GLY A 80 6.17 13.29 -6.42
CA GLY A 80 6.35 14.43 -7.33
C GLY A 80 5.96 15.77 -6.72
N ASP A 81 4.88 15.81 -5.93
CA ASP A 81 4.42 17.03 -5.24
C ASP A 81 5.40 17.52 -4.14
N ARG A 82 6.37 16.68 -3.75
CA ARG A 82 7.38 16.98 -2.71
C ARG A 82 8.77 17.31 -3.27
N LEU A 83 8.97 17.19 -4.60
CA LEU A 83 10.20 17.59 -5.30
C LEU A 83 10.15 19.08 -5.67
#